data_AF-A0A3N2NIZ5-F1
#
_entry.id   AF-A0A3N2NIZ5-F1
#
_cell.length_a   1.000
_cell.length_b   1.000
_cell.length_c   1.000
_cell.angle_alpha   90.00
_cell.angle_beta   90.00
_cell.angle_gamma   90.00
#
_symmetry.space_group_name_H-M   'P 1'
#
loop_
_entity.id
_entity.type
_entity.pdbx_description
1 polymer ?
#
loop_
_entity_poly.entity_id
_entity_poly.type
_entity_poly.pdbx_seq_one_letter_code
_entity_poly.pdbx_strand_id
1 'polypeptide(L)'
;MRVLFISSRPIYPIKGGDQIRTVQQLELLTERFDVDVLFLQDSKQNNSVKDYNDRIKDEFIFHVPTWKHYLYTLRFLYNSLPMQVNYYYDKGVSGWISRNLHNYDAVFCNNIRTAEYVRKSKGIVKYLDFVDAISMNYDKARKKAGIIKKIIYTIDYKRCRKYEQACLDAFDSCAVISDIDNAYITQWKEEYIQ
;
A
#
# COMPACT_ATOMS: atom_id res chain seq x y z
N MET A 1 -12.90 -18.80 -4.00
CA MET A 1 -12.83 -17.33 -3.95
C MET A 1 -11.45 -16.93 -4.41
N ARG A 2 -11.35 -16.03 -5.38
CA ARG A 2 -10.07 -15.57 -5.94
C ARG A 2 -9.72 -14.19 -5.38
N VAL A 3 -8.51 -14.05 -4.84
CA VAL A 3 -8.04 -12.82 -4.17
C VAL A 3 -6.82 -12.28 -4.89
N LEU A 4 -6.84 -10.99 -5.21
CA LEU A 4 -5.65 -10.28 -5.67
C LEU A 4 -4.91 -9.67 -4.49
N PHE A 5 -3.71 -10.15 -4.19
CA PHE A 5 -2.82 -9.56 -3.19
C PHE A 5 -1.88 -8.55 -3.85
N ILE A 6 -1.95 -7.28 -3.44
CA ILE A 6 -1.15 -6.20 -4.02
C ILE A 6 -0.09 -5.74 -3.02
N SER A 7 1.18 -5.89 -3.41
CA SER A 7 2.32 -5.38 -2.65
C SER A 7 3.05 -4.25 -3.35
N SER A 8 3.46 -3.22 -2.59
CA SER A 8 4.28 -2.12 -3.12
C SER A 8 5.70 -2.55 -3.50
N ARG A 9 6.18 -3.69 -3.01
CA ARG A 9 7.57 -4.17 -3.12
C ARG A 9 7.63 -5.70 -3.20
N PRO A 10 8.77 -6.30 -3.59
CA PRO A 10 8.97 -7.73 -3.45
C PRO A 10 8.71 -8.22 -2.01
N ILE A 11 8.01 -9.33 -1.90
CA ILE A 11 7.64 -9.95 -0.63
C ILE A 11 8.81 -10.82 -0.13
N TYR A 12 9.44 -11.55 -1.04
CA TYR A 12 10.62 -12.38 -0.80
C TYR A 12 11.84 -11.85 -1.57
N PRO A 13 13.07 -12.24 -1.15
CA PRO A 13 13.38 -12.83 0.15
C PRO A 13 13.13 -11.82 1.30
N ILE A 14 12.81 -12.33 2.49
CA ILE A 14 12.53 -11.50 3.67
C ILE A 14 13.84 -10.81 4.13
N LYS A 15 13.80 -9.48 4.22
CA LYS A 15 14.90 -8.62 4.65
C LYS A 15 14.56 -7.80 5.90
N GLY A 16 13.28 -7.70 6.27
CA GLY A 16 12.83 -6.83 7.37
C GLY A 16 11.49 -7.25 7.97
N GLY A 17 11.13 -6.64 9.11
CA GLY A 17 9.93 -7.00 9.88
C GLY A 17 8.60 -6.70 9.19
N ASP A 18 8.53 -5.65 8.37
CA ASP A 18 7.36 -5.32 7.54
C ASP A 18 7.06 -6.43 6.52
N GLN A 19 8.11 -7.04 5.96
CA GLN A 19 7.98 -8.18 5.06
C GLN A 19 7.54 -9.46 5.79
N ILE A 20 7.97 -9.69 7.04
CA ILE A 20 7.50 -10.84 7.84
C ILE A 20 5.98 -10.82 7.96
N ARG A 21 5.40 -9.67 8.34
CA ARG A 21 3.95 -9.53 8.42
C ARG A 21 3.28 -9.77 7.07
N THR A 22 3.82 -9.17 6.01
CA THR A 22 3.28 -9.32 4.65
C THR A 22 3.25 -10.79 4.23
N VAL A 23 4.33 -11.54 4.51
CA VAL A 23 4.43 -12.98 4.25
C VAL A 23 3.40 -13.77 5.05
N GLN A 24 3.29 -13.52 6.36
CA GLN A 24 2.32 -14.22 7.21
C GLN A 24 0.87 -13.99 6.75
N GLN A 25 0.53 -12.76 6.35
CA GLN A 25 -0.79 -12.46 5.78
C GLN A 25 -1.03 -13.21 4.47
N LEU A 26 -0.03 -13.22 3.58
CA LEU A 26 -0.11 -13.93 2.31
C LEU A 26 -0.29 -15.44 2.53
N GLU A 27 0.50 -16.05 3.42
CA GLU A 27 0.41 -17.48 3.76
C GLU A 27 -0.99 -17.85 4.26
N LEU A 28 -1.51 -17.09 5.24
CA LEU A 28 -2.87 -17.29 5.77
C LEU A 28 -3.97 -17.16 4.70
N LEU A 29 -3.80 -16.26 3.74
CA LEU A 29 -4.73 -16.13 2.62
C LEU A 29 -4.64 -17.32 1.66
N THR A 30 -3.42 -17.77 1.33
CA THR A 30 -3.19 -18.91 0.43
C THR A 30 -3.65 -20.25 1.01
N GLU A 31 -3.82 -20.36 2.33
CA GLU A 31 -4.41 -21.53 2.99
C GLU A 31 -5.91 -21.69 2.72
N ARG A 32 -6.60 -20.59 2.37
CA ARG A 32 -8.07 -20.55 2.32
C ARG A 32 -8.63 -20.13 0.96
N PHE A 33 -7.83 -19.47 0.14
CA PHE A 33 -8.27 -18.83 -1.09
C PHE A 33 -7.29 -19.05 -2.24
N ASP A 34 -7.78 -18.88 -3.46
CA ASP A 34 -6.94 -18.85 -4.65
C ASP A 34 -6.34 -17.44 -4.76
N VAL A 35 -5.06 -17.31 -4.42
CA VAL A 35 -4.39 -16.00 -4.35
C VAL A 35 -3.48 -15.79 -5.55
N ASP A 36 -3.68 -14.67 -6.23
CA ASP A 36 -2.70 -14.11 -7.16
C ASP A 36 -1.96 -12.96 -6.49
N VAL A 37 -0.67 -12.81 -6.79
CA VAL A 37 0.15 -11.75 -6.19
C VAL A 37 0.61 -10.76 -7.26
N LEU A 38 0.39 -9.47 -7.02
CA LEU A 38 0.92 -8.38 -7.84
C LEU A 38 1.89 -7.55 -7.02
N PHE A 39 3.09 -7.29 -7.55
CA PHE A 39 4.01 -6.36 -6.91
C PHE A 39 4.92 -5.61 -7.88
N LEU A 40 5.45 -4.49 -7.40
CA LEU A 40 6.43 -3.68 -8.11
C LEU A 40 7.85 -4.06 -7.67
N GLN A 41 8.79 -4.04 -8.62
CA GLN A 41 10.22 -4.17 -8.32
C GLN A 41 11.05 -3.23 -9.20
N ASP A 42 12.17 -2.75 -8.67
CA ASP A 42 13.09 -1.86 -9.38
C ASP A 42 14.33 -2.58 -9.90
N SER A 43 14.60 -3.80 -9.42
CA SER A 43 15.70 -4.64 -9.87
C SER A 43 15.24 -5.66 -10.90
N LYS A 44 16.19 -6.17 -11.69
CA LYS A 44 16.00 -7.33 -12.58
C LYS A 44 16.19 -8.67 -11.85
N GLN A 45 16.35 -8.66 -10.53
CA GLN A 45 16.50 -9.91 -9.77
C GLN A 45 15.19 -10.72 -9.88
N ASN A 46 15.33 -12.05 -9.92
CA ASN A 46 14.18 -12.91 -9.78
C ASN A 46 13.73 -12.85 -8.31
N ASN A 47 12.58 -12.23 -8.07
CA ASN A 47 11.92 -12.20 -6.76
C ASN A 47 10.56 -12.90 -6.85
N SER A 48 10.47 -13.96 -7.66
CA SER A 48 9.26 -14.79 -7.78
C SER A 48 8.82 -15.21 -6.39
N VAL A 49 7.55 -14.95 -6.08
CA VAL A 49 6.93 -15.38 -4.83
C VAL A 49 6.61 -16.87 -4.88
N LYS A 50 6.44 -17.43 -6.09
CA LYS A 50 6.16 -18.85 -6.30
C LYS A 50 7.35 -19.75 -5.97
N ASP A 51 8.57 -19.22 -6.05
CA ASP A 51 9.78 -19.92 -5.60
C ASP A 51 9.77 -20.19 -4.08
N TYR A 52 8.94 -19.46 -3.31
CA TYR A 52 8.84 -19.55 -1.85
C TYR A 52 7.51 -20.11 -1.36
N ASN A 53 6.42 -19.93 -2.11
CA ASN A 53 5.09 -20.44 -1.77
C ASN A 53 4.39 -20.96 -3.03
N ASP A 54 4.30 -22.28 -3.15
CA ASP A 54 3.74 -23.00 -4.29
C ASP A 54 2.20 -22.91 -4.39
N ARG A 55 1.53 -22.45 -3.33
CA ARG A 55 0.07 -22.25 -3.30
C ARG A 55 -0.37 -20.99 -4.03
N ILE A 56 0.55 -20.09 -4.34
CA ILE A 56 0.27 -18.89 -5.13
C ILE A 56 -0.06 -19.32 -6.57
N LYS A 57 -1.24 -18.93 -7.04
CA LYS A 57 -1.75 -19.31 -8.37
C LYS A 57 -0.96 -18.62 -9.46
N ASP A 58 -1.09 -17.30 -9.54
CA ASP A 58 -0.37 -16.46 -10.49
C ASP A 58 0.41 -15.35 -9.78
N GLU A 59 1.48 -14.89 -10.42
CA GLU A 59 2.23 -13.71 -9.98
C GLU A 59 2.39 -12.70 -11.12
N PHE A 60 2.28 -11.42 -10.78
CA PHE A 60 2.35 -10.31 -11.71
C PHE A 60 3.39 -9.31 -11.24
N ILE A 61 4.57 -9.37 -11.85
CA ILE A 61 5.73 -8.58 -11.45
C ILE A 61 5.89 -7.38 -12.39
N PHE A 62 5.72 -6.17 -11.86
CA PHE A 62 5.88 -4.93 -12.62
C PHE A 62 7.25 -4.31 -12.36
N HIS A 63 8.08 -4.28 -13.40
CA HIS A 63 9.41 -3.68 -13.30
C HIS A 63 9.33 -2.15 -13.49
N VAL A 64 9.57 -1.39 -12.43
CA VAL A 64 9.59 0.07 -12.44
C VAL A 64 10.95 0.55 -11.94
N PRO A 65 11.82 1.09 -12.80
CA PRO A 65 13.16 1.52 -12.38
C PRO A 65 13.08 2.66 -11.36
N THR A 66 14.04 2.69 -10.44
CA THR A 66 14.07 3.62 -9.29
C THR A 66 13.90 5.09 -9.69
N TRP A 67 14.50 5.52 -10.80
CA TRP A 67 14.37 6.90 -11.29
C TRP A 67 12.91 7.29 -11.62
N LYS A 68 12.09 6.34 -12.10
CA LYS A 68 10.67 6.60 -12.37
C LYS A 68 9.90 6.81 -11.07
N HIS A 69 10.22 6.07 -10.01
CA HIS A 69 9.59 6.29 -8.71
C HIS A 69 9.84 7.70 -8.16
N TYR A 70 11.07 8.21 -8.30
CA TYR A 70 11.38 9.60 -7.94
C TYR A 70 10.61 10.60 -8.82
N LEU A 71 10.53 10.35 -10.13
CA LEU A 71 9.73 11.17 -11.04
C LEU A 71 8.24 11.16 -10.65
N TYR A 72 7.69 10.02 -10.25
CA TYR A 72 6.30 9.91 -9.80
C TYR A 72 6.07 10.62 -8.48
N THR A 73 7.07 10.74 -7.64
CA THR A 73 6.96 11.52 -6.40
C THR A 73 6.72 13.01 -6.68
N LEU A 74 7.19 13.55 -7.82
CA LEU A 74 6.94 14.94 -8.22
C LEU A 74 5.45 15.25 -8.43
N ARG A 75 4.60 14.22 -8.60
CA ARG A 75 3.14 14.37 -8.67
C ARG A 75 2.55 14.99 -7.40
N PHE A 76 3.25 14.87 -6.29
CA PHE A 76 2.94 15.57 -5.05
C PHE A 76 2.80 17.09 -5.23
N LEU A 77 3.49 17.70 -6.20
CA LEU A 77 3.40 19.15 -6.45
C LEU A 77 2.04 19.59 -7.01
N TYR A 78 1.30 18.69 -7.67
CA TYR A 78 0.05 19.04 -8.36
C TYR A 78 -1.16 18.18 -7.95
N ASN A 79 -0.99 17.21 -7.06
CA ASN A 79 -2.09 16.46 -6.46
C ASN A 79 -2.01 16.50 -4.92
N SER A 80 -3.03 15.97 -4.26
CA SER A 80 -3.14 15.90 -2.79
C SER A 80 -2.73 14.55 -2.20
N LEU A 81 -2.23 13.61 -3.03
CA LEU A 81 -1.80 12.30 -2.56
C LEU A 81 -0.48 12.40 -1.77
N PRO A 82 -0.25 11.51 -0.80
CA PRO A 82 1.04 11.37 -0.13
C PRO A 82 2.18 11.10 -1.11
N MET A 83 3.39 11.52 -0.77
CA MET A 83 4.60 11.26 -1.57
C MET A 83 4.80 9.76 -1.79
N GLN A 84 4.61 8.93 -0.76
CA GLN A 84 4.82 7.48 -0.87
C GLN A 84 3.76 6.79 -1.72
N VAL A 85 2.51 7.26 -1.71
CA VAL A 85 1.47 6.76 -2.61
C VAL A 85 1.84 7.11 -4.05
N ASN A 86 2.25 8.36 -4.29
CA ASN A 86 2.73 8.79 -5.61
C ASN A 86 3.97 7.99 -6.07
N TYR A 87 4.93 7.72 -5.18
CA TYR A 87 6.14 6.94 -5.46
C TYR A 87 5.80 5.55 -6.02
N TYR A 88 4.84 4.85 -5.42
CA TYR A 88 4.48 3.48 -5.81
C TYR A 88 3.36 3.38 -6.86
N TYR A 89 2.72 4.50 -7.24
CA TYR A 89 1.64 4.49 -8.22
C TYR A 89 2.16 4.53 -9.66
N ASP A 90 2.03 3.40 -10.37
CA ASP A 90 2.34 3.27 -11.79
C ASP A 90 1.06 3.15 -12.63
N LYS A 91 1.01 3.85 -13.77
CA LYS A 91 -0.17 3.85 -14.64
C LYS A 91 -0.35 2.52 -15.38
N GLY A 92 0.73 1.79 -15.66
CA GLY A 92 0.69 0.46 -16.25
C GLY A 92 0.05 -0.55 -15.29
N VAL A 93 0.47 -0.53 -14.02
CA VAL A 93 -0.15 -1.33 -12.95
C VAL A 93 -1.62 -0.99 -12.79
N SER A 94 -1.96 0.30 -12.68
CA SER A 94 -3.36 0.76 -12.57
C SER A 94 -4.21 0.29 -13.76
N GLY A 95 -3.68 0.39 -14.98
CA GLY A 95 -4.37 -0.09 -16.17
C GLY A 95 -4.57 -1.60 -16.19
N TRP A 96 -3.58 -2.38 -15.73
CA TRP A 96 -3.71 -3.83 -15.60
C TRP A 96 -4.77 -4.19 -14.57
N ILE A 97 -4.73 -3.58 -13.38
CA ILE A 97 -5.71 -3.80 -12.32
C ILE A 97 -7.11 -3.47 -12.83
N SER A 98 -7.31 -2.29 -13.44
CA SER A 98 -8.63 -1.90 -13.97
C SER A 98 -9.21 -2.88 -14.98
N ARG A 99 -8.36 -3.57 -15.76
CA ARG A 99 -8.81 -4.58 -16.74
C ARG A 99 -9.06 -5.94 -16.13
N ASN A 100 -8.40 -6.30 -15.02
CA ASN A 100 -8.44 -7.65 -14.46
C ASN A 100 -9.21 -7.74 -13.15
N LEU A 101 -9.56 -6.62 -12.52
CA LEU A 101 -10.18 -6.60 -11.18
C LEU A 101 -11.49 -7.39 -11.10
N HIS A 102 -12.24 -7.47 -12.22
CA HIS A 102 -13.49 -8.23 -12.31
C HIS A 102 -13.30 -9.76 -12.22
N ASN A 103 -12.07 -10.26 -12.34
CA ASN A 103 -11.76 -11.69 -12.18
C ASN A 103 -11.57 -12.08 -10.70
N TYR A 104 -11.67 -11.13 -9.78
CA TYR A 104 -11.40 -11.32 -8.36
C TYR A 104 -12.64 -11.01 -7.53
N ASP A 105 -12.85 -11.82 -6.50
CA ASP A 105 -13.92 -11.58 -5.52
C ASP A 105 -13.50 -10.52 -4.49
N ALA A 106 -12.20 -10.47 -4.20
CA ALA A 106 -11.61 -9.52 -3.27
C ALA A 106 -10.20 -9.09 -3.66
N VAL A 107 -9.78 -7.94 -3.14
CA VAL A 107 -8.42 -7.42 -3.24
C VAL A 107 -7.86 -7.11 -1.86
N PHE A 108 -6.61 -7.47 -1.63
CA PHE A 108 -5.87 -7.19 -0.41
C PHE A 108 -4.69 -6.26 -0.71
N CYS A 109 -4.71 -5.05 -0.16
CA CYS A 109 -3.64 -4.07 -0.29
C CYS A 109 -2.71 -4.12 0.92
N ASN A 110 -1.42 -4.38 0.70
CA ASN A 110 -0.45 -4.58 1.78
C ASN A 110 -0.10 -3.30 2.57
N ASN A 111 -0.44 -2.11 2.07
CA ASN A 111 -0.28 -0.82 2.76
C ASN A 111 -0.98 0.28 1.98
N ILE A 112 -1.05 1.49 2.56
CA ILE A 112 -1.72 2.63 1.93
C ILE A 112 -1.08 3.02 0.58
N ARG A 113 0.19 2.63 0.33
CA ARG A 113 0.91 2.92 -0.91
C ARG A 113 0.33 2.16 -2.10
N THR A 114 -0.35 1.03 -1.87
CA THR A 114 -1.06 0.28 -2.92
C THR A 114 -2.56 0.57 -2.96
N ALA A 115 -3.10 1.26 -1.96
CA ALA A 115 -4.54 1.51 -1.85
C ALA A 115 -5.13 2.28 -3.05
N GLU A 116 -4.41 3.25 -3.63
CA GLU A 116 -4.96 4.12 -4.70
C GLU A 116 -5.31 3.33 -5.97
N TYR A 117 -4.74 2.14 -6.16
CA TYR A 117 -5.08 1.27 -7.28
C TYR A 117 -6.53 0.80 -7.30
N VAL A 118 -7.13 0.63 -6.11
CA VAL A 118 -8.48 0.04 -5.98
C VAL A 118 -9.42 0.87 -5.10
N ARG A 119 -8.93 1.90 -4.41
CA ARG A 119 -9.71 2.72 -3.47
C ARG A 119 -11.04 3.20 -4.06
N LYS A 120 -11.01 3.65 -5.32
CA LYS A 120 -12.20 4.17 -6.04
C LYS A 120 -12.99 3.09 -6.79
N SER A 121 -12.51 1.85 -6.82
CA SER A 121 -13.22 0.74 -7.45
C SER A 121 -14.48 0.38 -6.66
N LYS A 122 -15.52 -0.03 -7.38
CA LYS A 122 -16.82 -0.45 -6.85
C LYS A 122 -17.10 -1.90 -7.24
N GLY A 123 -17.97 -2.58 -6.50
CA GLY A 123 -18.38 -3.96 -6.81
C GLY A 123 -17.31 -5.03 -6.52
N ILE A 124 -16.31 -4.69 -5.70
CA ILE A 124 -15.29 -5.64 -5.22
C ILE A 124 -15.05 -5.39 -3.74
N VAL A 125 -14.82 -6.46 -2.97
CA VAL A 125 -14.45 -6.37 -1.56
C VAL A 125 -12.98 -5.97 -1.44
N LYS A 126 -12.70 -4.93 -0.65
CA LYS A 126 -11.37 -4.33 -0.51
C LYS A 126 -10.88 -4.44 0.93
N TYR A 127 -9.74 -5.09 1.09
CA TYR A 127 -9.00 -5.18 2.34
C TYR A 127 -7.72 -4.34 2.27
N LEU A 128 -7.37 -3.68 3.38
CA LEU A 128 -6.14 -2.90 3.50
C LEU A 128 -5.42 -3.23 4.80
N ASP A 129 -4.12 -3.46 4.73
CA ASP A 129 -3.28 -3.61 5.91
C ASP A 129 -2.48 -2.33 6.17
N PHE A 130 -2.79 -1.62 7.27
CA PHE A 130 -1.95 -0.55 7.78
C PHE A 130 -0.77 -1.14 8.53
N VAL A 131 0.24 -1.56 7.76
CA VAL A 131 1.53 -2.07 8.28
C VAL A 131 2.24 -1.01 9.15
N ASP A 132 2.00 0.27 8.87
CA ASP A 132 2.45 1.40 9.68
C ASP A 132 1.45 2.56 9.63
N ALA A 133 1.34 3.34 10.72
CA ALA A 133 0.74 4.67 10.67
C ALA A 133 1.73 5.67 10.04
N ILE A 134 1.71 5.78 8.71
CA ILE A 134 2.64 6.61 7.95
C ILE A 134 2.57 8.07 8.42
N SER A 135 1.37 8.60 8.66
CA SER A 135 1.22 9.96 9.17
C SER A 135 1.88 10.14 10.55
N MET A 136 1.76 9.19 11.47
CA MET A 136 2.45 9.21 12.76
C MET A 136 3.97 9.25 12.57
N ASN A 137 4.50 8.46 11.64
CA ASN A 137 5.93 8.41 11.34
C ASN A 137 6.43 9.77 10.81
N TYR A 138 5.69 10.42 9.91
CA TYR A 138 6.03 11.77 9.45
C TYR A 138 5.87 12.83 10.55
N ASP A 139 4.90 12.72 11.45
CA ASP A 139 4.75 13.63 12.59
C ASP A 139 5.95 13.55 13.56
N LYS A 140 6.47 12.33 13.79
CA LYS A 140 7.71 12.13 14.55
C LYS A 140 8.92 12.69 13.79
N ALA A 141 9.03 12.42 12.48
CA ALA A 141 10.16 12.85 11.66
C ALA A 141 10.25 14.38 11.52
N ARG A 142 9.12 15.07 11.30
CA ARG A 142 9.10 16.55 11.15
C ARG A 142 9.57 17.28 12.40
N LYS A 143 9.38 16.71 13.60
CA LYS A 143 9.83 17.28 14.88
C LYS A 143 11.35 17.29 15.02
N LYS A 144 12.04 16.39 14.32
CA LYS A 144 13.51 16.23 14.33
C LYS A 144 14.19 16.77 13.07
N ALA A 145 13.42 17.28 12.11
CA ALA A 145 13.91 17.68 10.80
C ALA A 145 14.45 19.12 10.79
N GLY A 146 15.52 19.34 10.01
CA GLY A 146 15.95 20.69 9.64
C GLY A 146 14.90 21.42 8.79
N ILE A 147 15.06 22.73 8.60
CA ILE A 147 14.03 23.66 8.10
C ILE A 147 13.36 23.16 6.81
N ILE A 148 14.12 22.86 5.76
CA ILE A 148 13.57 22.44 4.45
C ILE A 148 12.81 21.11 4.57
N LYS A 149 13.42 20.10 5.21
CA LYS A 149 12.79 18.79 5.43
C LYS A 149 11.52 18.91 6.29
N LYS A 150 11.51 19.81 7.27
CA LYS A 150 10.35 20.08 8.11
C LYS A 150 9.16 20.59 7.30
N ILE A 151 9.38 21.44 6.30
CA ILE A 151 8.32 21.91 5.40
C ILE A 151 7.73 20.71 4.63
N ILE A 152 8.58 19.94 3.96
CA ILE A 152 8.15 18.77 3.16
C ILE A 152 7.38 17.77 4.04
N TYR A 153 7.95 17.39 5.19
CA TYR A 153 7.31 16.45 6.11
C TYR A 153 6.03 17.00 6.74
N THR A 154 5.90 18.31 6.93
CA THR A 154 4.65 18.90 7.43
C THR A 154 3.53 18.79 6.39
N ILE A 155 3.84 19.00 5.12
CA ILE A 155 2.86 18.83 4.04
C ILE A 155 2.50 17.35 3.90
N ASP A 156 3.49 16.47 3.83
CA ASP A 156 3.25 15.04 3.61
C ASP A 156 2.58 14.37 4.82
N TYR A 157 2.88 14.80 6.04
CA TYR A 157 2.14 14.41 7.26
C TYR A 157 0.64 14.66 7.10
N LYS A 158 0.25 15.89 6.76
CA LYS A 158 -1.17 16.27 6.61
C LYS A 158 -1.85 15.47 5.50
N ARG A 159 -1.14 15.21 4.40
CA ARG A 159 -1.66 14.41 3.29
C ARG A 159 -1.80 12.94 3.65
N CYS A 160 -0.80 12.34 4.31
CA CYS A 160 -0.88 10.97 4.81
C CYS A 160 -2.07 10.83 5.73
N ARG A 161 -2.21 11.72 6.71
CA ARG A 161 -3.32 11.70 7.66
C ARG A 161 -4.68 11.71 6.94
N LYS A 162 -4.89 12.65 6.01
CA LYS A 162 -6.13 12.73 5.21
C LYS A 162 -6.35 11.49 4.35
N TYR A 163 -5.28 10.96 3.77
CA TYR A 163 -5.35 9.81 2.88
C TYR A 163 -5.63 8.51 3.63
N GLU A 164 -5.08 8.32 4.82
CA GLU A 164 -5.38 7.21 5.72
C GLU A 164 -6.87 7.20 6.09
N GLN A 165 -7.47 8.36 6.43
CA GLN A 165 -8.91 8.47 6.64
C GLN A 165 -9.70 8.08 5.40
N ALA A 166 -9.30 8.60 4.24
CA ALA A 166 -9.95 8.26 2.97
C ALA A 166 -9.81 6.77 2.60
N CYS A 167 -8.84 6.06 3.16
CA CYS A 167 -8.73 4.61 3.02
C CYS A 167 -9.67 3.89 4.01
N LEU A 168 -9.72 4.32 5.27
CA LEU A 168 -10.66 3.77 6.27
C LEU A 168 -12.13 3.88 5.84
N ASP A 169 -12.48 4.88 5.04
CA ASP A 169 -13.85 5.06 4.53
C ASP A 169 -14.12 4.26 3.26
N ALA A 170 -13.09 3.96 2.47
CA ALA A 170 -13.22 3.38 1.14
C ALA A 170 -13.04 1.86 1.12
N PHE A 171 -12.44 1.27 2.16
CA PHE A 171 -12.16 -0.16 2.26
C PHE A 171 -13.16 -0.83 3.20
N ASP A 172 -13.56 -2.05 2.86
CA ASP A 172 -14.58 -2.81 3.60
C ASP A 172 -14.04 -3.31 4.96
N SER A 173 -12.73 -3.57 5.03
CA SER A 173 -12.06 -3.88 6.28
C SER A 173 -10.58 -3.48 6.23
N CYS A 174 -10.08 -3.01 7.37
CA CYS A 174 -8.71 -2.58 7.54
C CYS A 174 -8.07 -3.29 8.73
N ALA A 175 -6.91 -3.91 8.53
CA ALA A 175 -6.06 -4.37 9.61
C ALA A 175 -5.09 -3.24 9.99
N VAL A 176 -4.78 -3.08 11.27
CA VAL A 176 -3.78 -2.12 11.74
C VAL A 176 -2.74 -2.85 12.59
N ILE A 177 -1.48 -2.47 12.45
CA ILE A 177 -0.35 -3.18 13.07
C ILE A 177 -0.41 -3.25 14.60
N SER A 178 -0.93 -2.21 15.27
CA SER A 178 -0.99 -2.13 16.73
C SER A 178 -2.16 -1.26 17.20
N ASP A 179 -2.55 -1.40 18.46
CA ASP A 179 -3.57 -0.56 19.09
C ASP A 179 -3.17 0.91 19.15
N ILE A 180 -1.86 1.20 19.30
CA ILE A 180 -1.32 2.57 19.33
C ILE A 180 -1.48 3.22 17.95
N ASP A 181 -1.14 2.50 16.89
CA ASP A 181 -1.32 2.96 15.51
C ASP A 181 -2.81 3.12 15.19
N ASN A 182 -3.65 2.17 15.61
CA ASN A 182 -5.09 2.21 15.40
C ASN A 182 -5.70 3.45 16.05
N ALA A 183 -5.47 3.66 17.36
CA ALA A 183 -5.95 4.83 18.08
C ALA A 183 -5.49 6.14 17.42
N TYR A 184 -4.24 6.19 16.97
CA TYR A 184 -3.71 7.38 16.30
C TYR A 184 -4.37 7.65 14.95
N ILE A 185 -4.63 6.63 14.14
CA ILE A 185 -5.27 6.82 12.84
C ILE A 185 -6.75 7.17 13.06
N THR A 186 -7.46 6.49 13.96
CA THR A 186 -8.91 6.67 14.13
C THR A 186 -9.30 7.93 14.89
N GLN A 187 -8.46 8.48 15.77
CA GLN A 187 -8.77 9.73 16.50
C GLN A 187 -9.09 10.91 15.56
N TRP A 188 -8.58 10.85 14.33
CA TRP A 188 -8.75 11.91 13.35
C TRP A 188 -10.04 11.83 12.56
N LYS A 189 -10.80 10.74 12.68
CA LYS A 189 -12.06 10.53 11.96
C LYS A 189 -13.13 11.52 12.44
N GLU A 190 -13.07 11.87 13.71
CA GLU A 190 -13.99 12.83 14.35
C GLU A 190 -13.76 14.28 13.91
N GLU A 191 -12.53 14.67 13.54
CA GLU A 191 -12.19 16.03 13.09
C GLU A 191 -12.72 16.39 11.70
N TYR A 192 -13.15 15.42 10.88
CA TYR A 192 -13.65 15.65 9.52
C TYR A 192 -15.18 15.47 9.39
N ILE A 193 -15.86 15.16 10.49
CA ILE A 193 -17.34 15.05 10.58
C ILE A 193 -17.96 16.33 11.19
N GLN A 194 -17.15 17.23 11.76
CA GLN A 194 -17.54 18.60 12.14
C GLN A 194 -17.35 19.57 10.97
#